data_AF-L2GSK2-F1
#
_entry.id   AF-L2GSK2-F1
#
_cell.length_a   1.000
_cell.length_b   1.000
_cell.length_c   1.000
_cell.angle_alpha   90.00
_cell.angle_beta   90.00
_cell.angle_gamma   90.00
#
_symmetry.space_group_name_H-M   'P 1'
#
loop_
_entity.id
_entity.type
_entity.pdbx_description
1 polymer ?
#
loop_
_entity_poly.entity_id
_entity_poly.type
_entity_poly.pdbx_seq_one_letter_code
_entity_poly.pdbx_strand_id
1 'polypeptide(L)'
;MINTIFLCNPEGEYRIKRSFTLEKIDLRSAFKTKLALRNFFRFEGKLYVVKTYKLIKIVFVVENENPFITFYYIDSLFQLLNAYFSGFSESNLIYNYEEAYYMLDSMFLDGKLIQNNRELILDNTKAFFRRKRAQKS
;
A
#
# COMPACT_ATOMS: atom_id res chain seq x y z
N MET A 1 -3.03 9.91 11.72
CA MET A 1 -3.28 9.89 10.27
C MET A 1 -2.16 9.18 9.52
N ILE A 2 -2.50 8.49 8.43
CA ILE A 2 -1.54 7.93 7.47
C ILE A 2 -1.05 9.05 6.56
N ASN A 3 0.27 9.25 6.50
CA ASN A 3 0.92 10.26 5.68
C ASN A 3 1.12 9.76 4.24
N THR A 4 1.81 8.63 4.09
CA THR A 4 2.11 8.04 2.79
C THR A 4 2.14 6.50 2.87
N ILE A 5 1.61 5.84 1.85
CA ILE A 5 1.68 4.39 1.65
C ILE A 5 2.64 4.09 0.49
N PHE A 6 3.52 3.12 0.68
CA PHE A 6 4.40 2.58 -0.36
C PHE A 6 4.25 1.08 -0.50
N LEU A 7 4.30 0.61 -1.75
CA LEU A 7 4.58 -0.78 -2.08
C LEU A 7 5.90 -0.79 -2.83
N CYS A 8 6.93 -1.39 -2.24
CA CYS A 8 8.30 -1.35 -2.72
C CYS A 8 8.98 -2.72 -2.70
N ASN A 9 10.11 -2.81 -3.40
CA ASN A 9 11.03 -3.93 -3.28
C ASN A 9 11.85 -3.83 -1.96
N PRO A 10 12.67 -4.85 -1.63
CA PRO A 10 13.47 -4.85 -0.41
C PRO A 10 14.46 -3.68 -0.31
N GLU A 11 14.92 -3.15 -1.45
CA GLU A 11 15.86 -2.03 -1.59
C GLU A 11 15.21 -0.65 -1.37
N GLY A 12 13.88 -0.59 -1.22
CA GLY A 12 13.13 0.66 -1.00
C GLY A 12 12.77 1.41 -2.27
N GLU A 13 12.84 0.75 -3.44
CA GLU A 13 12.29 1.26 -4.68
C GLU A 13 10.79 0.96 -4.75
N TYR A 14 9.97 2.01 -4.73
CA TYR A 14 8.53 1.85 -4.78
C TYR A 14 8.03 1.60 -6.21
N ARG A 15 7.01 0.75 -6.33
CA ARG A 15 6.16 0.61 -7.54
C ARG A 15 4.88 1.42 -7.39
N ILE A 16 4.42 1.58 -6.15
CA ILE A 16 3.27 2.41 -5.80
C ILE A 16 3.65 3.34 -4.66
N LYS A 17 3.26 4.61 -4.80
CA LYS A 17 3.35 5.63 -3.77
C LYS A 17 2.05 6.41 -3.74
N ARG A 18 1.35 6.37 -2.61
CA ARG A 18 0.15 7.17 -2.37
C ARG A 18 0.37 8.06 -1.16
N SER A 19 0.50 9.37 -1.39
CA SER A 19 0.66 10.38 -0.34
C SER A 19 -0.67 11.09 -0.09
N PHE A 20 -1.02 11.28 1.18
CA PHE A 20 -2.20 12.02 1.64
C PHE A 20 -1.84 13.41 2.16
N THR A 21 -0.56 13.64 2.44
CA THR A 21 -0.02 14.95 2.83
C THR A 21 0.93 15.48 1.75
N LEU A 22 1.25 16.77 1.82
CA LEU A 22 2.24 17.41 0.94
C LEU A 22 3.69 17.13 1.37
N GLU A 23 3.88 16.43 2.49
CA GLU A 23 5.20 16.19 3.04
C GLU A 23 5.98 15.21 2.17
N LYS A 24 7.22 15.58 1.87
CA LYS A 24 8.12 14.69 1.13
C LYS A 24 8.66 13.63 2.08
N ILE A 25 8.43 12.37 1.71
CA ILE A 25 8.99 11.21 2.38
C ILE A 25 10.08 10.60 1.50
N ASP A 26 11.30 10.53 2.02
CA ASP A 26 12.40 9.80 1.38
C ASP A 26 12.47 8.35 1.90
N LEU A 27 11.82 7.45 1.17
CA LEU A 27 11.82 6.02 1.50
C LEU A 27 13.21 5.39 1.33
N ARG A 28 13.98 5.79 0.31
CA ARG A 28 15.28 5.17 0.00
C ARG A 28 16.27 5.43 1.12
N SER A 29 16.33 6.66 1.63
CA SER A 29 17.22 7.01 2.75
C SER A 29 16.85 6.25 4.02
N ALA A 30 15.55 6.13 4.33
CA ALA A 30 15.09 5.31 5.45
C ALA A 30 15.52 3.83 5.31
N PHE A 31 15.43 3.28 4.09
CA PHE A 31 15.70 1.87 3.79
C PHE A 31 17.19 1.51 3.70
N LYS A 32 18.07 2.49 3.48
CA LYS A 32 19.53 2.30 3.60
C LYS A 32 19.98 2.01 5.04
N THR A 33 19.16 2.37 6.04
CA THR A 33 19.47 2.12 7.44
C THR A 33 19.09 0.69 7.84
N LYS A 34 19.78 0.13 8.84
CA LYS A 34 19.40 -1.16 9.46
C LYS A 34 18.02 -1.13 10.14
N LEU A 35 17.40 0.05 10.28
CA LEU A 35 16.07 0.20 10.90
C LEU A 35 14.97 -0.43 10.05
N ALA A 36 15.12 -0.43 8.72
CA ALA A 36 14.16 -0.98 7.78
C ALA A 36 14.06 -2.52 7.78
N LEU A 37 14.80 -3.18 8.67
CA LEU A 37 14.65 -4.59 9.01
C LEU A 37 13.57 -4.83 10.07
N ARG A 38 13.12 -3.79 10.77
CA ARG A 38 12.11 -3.87 11.83
C ARG A 38 10.72 -3.58 11.25
N ASN A 39 9.70 -4.18 11.85
CA ASN A 39 8.31 -3.92 11.50
C ASN A 39 7.88 -2.49 11.86
N PHE A 40 8.49 -1.92 12.90
CA PHE A 40 8.22 -0.57 13.35
C PHE A 40 9.54 0.14 13.60
N PHE A 41 9.72 1.31 13.00
CA PHE A 41 10.87 2.15 13.28
C PHE A 41 10.56 3.63 13.07
N ARG A 42 11.36 4.49 13.69
CA ARG A 42 11.28 5.94 13.49
C ARG A 42 12.44 6.42 12.63
N PHE A 43 12.13 7.30 11.70
CA PHE A 43 13.10 7.97 10.84
C PHE A 43 12.61 9.40 10.57
N GLU A 44 13.47 10.39 10.75
CA GLU A 44 13.13 11.82 10.59
C GLU A 44 11.83 12.24 11.33
N GLY A 45 11.68 11.76 12.57
CA GLY A 45 10.52 12.08 13.41
C GLY A 45 9.23 11.29 13.09
N LYS A 46 9.19 10.56 11.98
CA LYS A 46 8.01 9.81 11.52
C LYS A 46 8.08 8.34 11.87
N LEU A 47 6.91 7.73 12.08
CA LEU A 47 6.78 6.31 12.36
C LEU A 47 6.53 5.56 11.05
N TYR A 48 7.40 4.60 10.75
CA TYR A 48 7.28 3.70 9.63
C TYR A 48 6.78 2.35 10.14
N VAL A 49 5.70 1.88 9.55
CA VAL A 49 5.12 0.56 9.78
C VAL A 49 5.35 -0.26 8.52
N VAL A 50 6.14 -1.32 8.63
CA VAL A 50 6.62 -2.12 7.49
C VAL A 50 6.24 -3.57 7.69
N LYS A 51 5.72 -4.18 6.63
CA LYS A 51 5.58 -5.64 6.55
C LYS A 51 6.07 -6.16 5.22
N THR A 52 6.76 -7.29 5.26
CA THR A 52 7.34 -7.94 4.09
C THR A 52 6.50 -9.17 3.71
N TYR A 53 6.15 -9.27 2.43
CA TYR A 53 5.48 -10.42 1.83
C TYR A 53 6.29 -10.87 0.61
N LYS A 54 6.97 -12.01 0.73
CA LYS A 54 7.94 -12.49 -0.28
C LYS A 54 8.98 -11.39 -0.58
N LEU A 55 9.00 -10.87 -1.80
CA LEU A 55 9.92 -9.83 -2.28
C LEU A 55 9.29 -8.42 -2.27
N ILE A 56 8.12 -8.24 -1.65
CA ILE A 56 7.43 -6.94 -1.62
C ILE A 56 7.31 -6.47 -0.17
N LYS A 57 7.64 -5.21 0.05
CA LYS A 57 7.42 -4.51 1.31
C LYS A 57 6.27 -3.54 1.16
N ILE A 58 5.31 -3.61 2.07
CA ILE A 58 4.25 -2.62 2.22
C ILE A 58 4.62 -1.74 3.41
N VAL A 59 4.66 -0.44 3.18
CA VAL A 59 5.14 0.56 4.13
C VAL A 59 4.08 1.63 4.31
N PHE A 60 3.68 1.85 5.55
CA PHE A 60 2.83 2.96 5.94
C PHE A 60 3.66 3.91 6.78
N VAL A 61 3.71 5.17 6.37
CA VAL A 61 4.28 6.25 7.18
C VAL A 61 3.12 6.95 7.88
N VAL A 62 3.16 6.98 9.20
CA VAL A 62 2.03 7.42 10.02
C VAL A 62 2.44 8.42 11.09
N GLU A 63 1.49 9.26 11.46
CA GLU A 63 1.60 10.26 12.52
C GLU A 63 0.44 10.09 13.48
N ASN A 64 0.70 9.94 14.77
CA ASN A 64 -0.34 9.78 15.80
C ASN A 64 -1.35 8.64 15.54
N GLU A 65 -0.95 7.60 14.80
CA GLU A 65 -1.72 6.35 14.63
C GLU A 65 -1.15 5.24 15.51
N ASN A 66 -2.01 4.29 15.86
CA ASN A 66 -1.56 3.06 16.49
C ASN A 66 -0.82 2.16 15.46
N PRO A 67 0.44 1.78 15.71
CA PRO A 67 1.22 0.95 14.79
C PRO A 67 0.60 -0.44 14.57
N PHE A 68 -0.04 -1.04 15.57
CA PHE A 68 -0.65 -2.36 15.46
C PHE A 68 -1.91 -2.34 14.59
N ILE A 69 -2.71 -1.27 14.70
CA ILE A 69 -3.86 -1.07 13.82
C ILE A 69 -3.39 -0.86 12.38
N THR A 70 -2.35 -0.04 12.19
CA THR A 70 -1.72 0.15 10.87
C THR A 70 -1.17 -1.16 10.30
N PHE A 71 -0.60 -2.01 11.15
CA PHE A 71 -0.12 -3.33 10.76
C PHE A 71 -1.25 -4.24 10.26
N TYR A 72 -2.41 -4.21 10.91
CA TYR A 72 -3.62 -4.89 10.44
C TYR A 72 -4.11 -4.35 9.10
N TYR A 73 -4.02 -3.04 8.86
CA TYR A 73 -4.37 -2.45 7.56
C TYR A 73 -3.47 -2.94 6.43
N ILE A 74 -2.17 -3.09 6.70
CA ILE A 74 -1.21 -3.69 5.76
C ILE A 74 -1.59 -5.13 5.42
N ASP A 75 -2.02 -5.92 6.41
CA ASP A 75 -2.55 -7.27 6.19
C ASP A 75 -3.79 -7.29 5.31
N SER A 76 -4.75 -6.42 5.61
CA SER A 76 -6.00 -6.33 4.84
C SER A 76 -5.72 -5.96 3.37
N LEU A 77 -4.86 -4.96 3.14
CA LEU A 77 -4.45 -4.54 1.81
C LEU A 77 -3.73 -5.66 1.04
N PHE A 78 -2.77 -6.35 1.67
CA PHE A 78 -2.08 -7.46 1.03
C PHE A 78 -3.04 -8.58 0.64
N GLN A 79 -3.97 -8.94 1.53
CA GLN A 79 -4.94 -9.99 1.25
C GLN A 79 -5.88 -9.61 0.11
N LEU A 80 -6.31 -8.35 0.03
CA LEU A 80 -7.10 -7.82 -1.07
C LEU A 80 -6.34 -7.92 -2.41
N LEU A 81 -5.09 -7.44 -2.45
CA LEU A 81 -4.23 -7.50 -3.64
C LEU A 81 -4.00 -8.95 -4.07
N ASN A 82 -3.69 -9.84 -3.12
CA ASN A 82 -3.45 -11.25 -3.39
C ASN A 82 -4.68 -11.97 -3.93
N ALA A 83 -5.87 -11.64 -3.42
CA ALA A 83 -7.14 -12.18 -3.92
C ALA A 83 -7.47 -11.65 -5.33
N TYR A 84 -7.17 -10.37 -5.62
CA TYR A 84 -7.43 -9.79 -6.94
C TYR A 84 -6.51 -10.38 -8.02
N PHE A 85 -5.23 -10.57 -7.74
CA PHE A 85 -4.24 -11.06 -8.71
C PHE A 85 -4.09 -12.58 -8.75
N SER A 86 -4.83 -13.33 -7.94
CA SER A 86 -4.69 -14.80 -7.81
C SER A 86 -3.24 -15.23 -7.50
N GLY A 87 -2.60 -14.47 -6.62
CA GLY A 87 -1.16 -14.58 -6.34
C GLY A 87 -0.46 -13.25 -6.61
N PHE A 88 -0.07 -12.57 -5.53
CA PHE A 88 0.56 -11.27 -5.64
C PHE A 88 2.07 -11.37 -5.95
N SER A 89 2.49 -10.62 -6.97
CA SER A 89 3.89 -10.45 -7.37
C SER A 89 4.19 -9.00 -7.75
N GLU A 90 5.48 -8.64 -7.81
CA GLU A 90 5.92 -7.29 -8.14
C GLU A 90 5.50 -6.90 -9.56
N SER A 91 5.59 -7.83 -10.51
CA SER A 91 5.12 -7.64 -11.88
C SER A 91 3.64 -7.26 -11.93
N ASN A 92 2.80 -7.79 -11.04
CA ASN A 92 1.39 -7.39 -10.99
C ASN A 92 1.24 -5.89 -10.65
N LEU A 93 2.08 -5.35 -9.76
CA LEU A 93 2.07 -3.91 -9.46
C LEU A 93 2.54 -3.06 -10.64
N ILE A 94 3.53 -3.55 -11.39
CA ILE A 94 4.09 -2.81 -12.54
C ILE A 94 3.08 -2.78 -13.69
N TYR A 95 2.48 -3.92 -14.03
CA TYR A 95 1.57 -4.03 -15.18
C TYR A 95 0.13 -3.58 -14.87
N ASN A 96 -0.32 -3.69 -13.62
CA ASN A 96 -1.70 -3.38 -13.21
C ASN A 96 -1.72 -2.33 -12.08
N TYR A 97 -0.92 -1.27 -12.23
CA TYR A 97 -0.81 -0.23 -11.20
C TYR A 97 -2.14 0.51 -10.99
N GLU A 98 -2.95 0.69 -12.04
CA GLU A 98 -4.24 1.38 -11.94
C GLU A 98 -5.20 0.64 -11.01
N GLU A 99 -5.30 -0.68 -11.15
CA GLU A 99 -6.10 -1.54 -10.27
C GLU A 99 -5.64 -1.46 -8.82
N ALA A 100 -4.33 -1.43 -8.60
CA ALA A 100 -3.76 -1.32 -7.27
C ALA A 100 -4.00 0.06 -6.62
N TYR A 101 -3.89 1.15 -7.39
CA TYR A 101 -4.29 2.49 -6.92
C TYR A 101 -5.80 2.56 -6.63
N TYR A 102 -6.63 1.98 -7.48
CA TYR A 102 -8.07 1.94 -7.27
C TYR A 102 -8.43 1.23 -5.96
N MET A 103 -7.81 0.08 -5.68
CA MET A 103 -8.01 -0.65 -4.43
C MET A 103 -7.50 0.14 -3.22
N LEU A 104 -6.34 0.81 -3.32
CA LEU A 104 -5.81 1.68 -2.28
C LEU A 104 -6.76 2.83 -1.97
N ASP A 105 -7.25 3.52 -2.99
CA ASP A 105 -8.17 4.66 -2.86
C ASP A 105 -9.56 4.23 -2.39
N SER A 106 -9.96 3.00 -2.68
CA SER A 106 -11.19 2.42 -2.13
C SER A 106 -11.06 2.14 -0.64
N MET A 107 -9.86 1.77 -0.15
CA MET A 107 -9.61 1.49 1.26
C MET A 107 -9.32 2.74 2.07
N PHE A 108 -8.51 3.65 1.53
CA PHE A 108 -7.96 4.79 2.25
C PHE A 108 -8.28 6.10 1.54
N LEU A 109 -8.79 7.06 2.30
CA LEU A 109 -9.04 8.42 1.84
C LEU A 109 -8.58 9.38 2.92
N ASP A 110 -7.91 10.46 2.52
CA ASP A 110 -7.41 11.50 3.44
C ASP A 110 -6.61 10.93 4.63
N GLY A 111 -5.77 9.93 4.35
CA GLY A 111 -4.94 9.27 5.36
C GLY A 111 -5.71 8.47 6.42
N LYS A 112 -6.96 8.11 6.15
CA LYS A 112 -7.82 7.31 7.04
C LYS A 112 -8.40 6.11 6.30
N LEU A 113 -8.66 5.03 7.04
CA LEU A 113 -9.39 3.89 6.52
C LEU A 113 -10.87 4.26 6.38
N ILE A 114 -11.42 4.14 5.17
CA ILE A 114 -12.84 4.38 4.89
C ILE A 114 -13.62 3.09 4.64
N GLN A 115 -12.94 2.05 4.15
CA GLN A 115 -13.56 0.78 3.83
C GLN A 115 -12.59 -0.37 4.08
N ASN A 116 -13.10 -1.43 4.72
CA ASN A 116 -12.32 -2.63 5.02
C ASN A 116 -13.05 -3.93 4.62
N ASN A 117 -14.26 -3.82 4.05
CA ASN A 117 -14.93 -4.96 3.44
C ASN A 117 -14.24 -5.29 2.10
N ARG A 118 -13.35 -6.29 2.16
CA ARG A 118 -12.53 -6.73 1.02
C ARG A 118 -13.36 -7.28 -0.13
N GLU A 119 -14.44 -7.99 0.16
CA GLU A 119 -15.34 -8.55 -0.87
C GLU A 119 -15.98 -7.43 -1.67
N LEU A 120 -16.53 -6.42 -0.97
CA LEU A 120 -17.11 -5.24 -1.59
C LEU A 120 -16.10 -4.50 -2.48
N ILE A 121 -14.87 -4.26 -1.97
CA ILE A 121 -13.84 -3.57 -2.75
C ILE A 121 -13.45 -4.40 -3.97
N LEU A 122 -13.30 -5.72 -3.81
CA LEU A 122 -12.93 -6.63 -4.89
C LEU A 122 -13.97 -6.63 -6.01
N ASP A 123 -15.25 -6.73 -5.66
CA ASP A 123 -16.35 -6.75 -6.61
C ASP A 123 -16.48 -5.43 -7.35
N ASN A 124 -16.38 -4.31 -6.63
CA ASN A 124 -16.38 -2.97 -7.23
C ASN A 124 -15.21 -2.79 -8.20
N THR A 125 -14.00 -3.22 -7.80
CA THR A 125 -12.79 -3.15 -8.64
C THR A 125 -13.00 -3.97 -9.92
N LYS A 126 -13.41 -5.24 -9.82
CA LYS A 126 -13.66 -6.10 -10.98
C LYS A 126 -14.72 -5.50 -11.91
N ALA A 127 -15.83 -5.01 -11.36
CA ALA A 127 -16.91 -4.41 -12.13
C ALA A 127 -16.44 -3.15 -12.88
N PHE A 128 -15.66 -2.29 -12.22
CA PHE A 128 -15.11 -1.08 -12.82
C PHE A 128 -14.17 -1.40 -13.99
N PHE A 129 -13.14 -2.24 -13.76
CA PHE A 129 -12.15 -2.55 -14.79
C PHE A 129 -12.72 -3.40 -15.93
N ARG A 130 -13.74 -4.23 -15.69
CA ARG A 130 -14.47 -4.92 -16.77
C ARG A 130 -15.16 -3.92 -17.72
N ARG A 131 -15.83 -2.90 -17.18
CA ARG A 131 -16.48 -1.85 -17.98
C ARG A 131 -15.45 -1.00 -18.73
N LYS A 132 -14.35 -0.62 -18.05
CA LYS A 132 -13.26 0.17 -18.65
C LYS A 132 -12.63 -0.53 -19.85
N ARG A 133 -12.46 -1.86 -19.79
CA ARG A 133 -11.92 -2.66 -20.90
C ARG A 133 -12.91 -2.78 -22.06
N ALA A 134 -14.20 -2.95 -21.79
CA ALA A 134 -15.25 -3.04 -22.81
C ALA A 134 -15.42 -1.75 -23.63
N GLN A 135 -15.09 -0.58 -23.06
CA GLN A 135 -15.15 0.71 -23.77
C GLN A 135 -13.95 0.99 -24.68
N LYS A 136 -12.88 0.18 -24.58
CA LYS A 136 -11.65 0.33 -25.38
C LYS A 136 -11.59 -0.63 -26.57
N SER A 137 -12.56 -1.53 -26.71
CA SER A 137 -12.74 -2.45 -27.85
C SER A 137 -13.77 -1.88 -28.81
#